data_AF-A0A955H8Q6-F1
#
_entry.id   AF-A0A955H8Q6-F1
#
_cell.length_a   1.000
_cell.length_b   1.000
_cell.length_c   1.000
_cell.angle_alpha   90.00
_cell.angle_beta   90.00
_cell.angle_gamma   90.00
#
_symmetry.space_group_name_H-M   'P 1'
#
loop_
_entity.id
_entity.type
_entity.pdbx_description
1 polymer ?
#
loop_
_entity_poly.entity_id
_entity_poly.type
_entity_poly.pdbx_seq_one_letter_code
_entity_poly.pdbx_strand_id
1 'polypeptide(L)'
;MSTNYNNWFQDKDIYFIYKVFDGVYHPVMVTVKWLAGILGVLLFVPTHIFKKWLLYVAPIILLLTHYLVQDISVYSGNLLNPTRAKMAENGMYVLVIVTIIFVIGHMVYDYRKNKTSRSV
;
A
#
# COMPACT_ATOMS: atom_id res chain seq x y z
N MET A 1 -9.16 2.84 30.27
CA MET A 1 -9.72 4.20 30.27
C MET A 1 -10.55 4.34 29.01
N SER A 2 -11.88 4.38 29.12
CA SER A 2 -12.78 4.58 27.99
C SER A 2 -12.82 6.08 27.68
N THR A 3 -12.11 6.52 26.65
CA THR A 3 -12.22 7.90 26.14
C THR A 3 -13.56 8.01 25.42
N ASN A 4 -14.52 8.69 26.04
CA ASN A 4 -15.85 8.91 25.48
C ASN A 4 -15.77 10.01 24.41
N TYR A 5 -15.38 9.63 23.19
CA TYR A 5 -15.17 10.54 22.04
C TYR A 5 -16.43 11.32 21.64
N ASN A 6 -17.62 10.88 22.07
CA ASN A 6 -18.88 11.61 21.89
C ASN A 6 -18.87 12.98 22.59
N ASN A 7 -18.00 13.20 23.58
CA ASN A 7 -17.92 14.48 24.29
C ASN A 7 -16.91 15.46 23.68
N TRP A 8 -16.04 15.00 22.76
CA TRP A 8 -15.05 15.86 22.09
C TRP A 8 -15.64 16.57 20.87
N PHE A 9 -16.68 15.98 20.28
CA PHE A 9 -17.42 16.55 19.16
C PHE A 9 -18.85 16.81 19.63
N GLN A 10 -19.16 18.06 19.94
CA GLN A 10 -20.52 18.48 20.33
C GLN A 10 -21.54 18.30 19.20
N ASP A 11 -21.05 18.17 17.97
CA ASP A 11 -21.84 18.02 16.76
C ASP A 11 -21.59 16.64 16.11
N LYS A 12 -22.67 15.90 15.86
CA LYS A 12 -22.62 14.57 15.22
C LYS A 12 -22.10 14.65 13.79
N ASP A 13 -22.28 15.78 13.10
CA ASP A 13 -21.82 15.97 11.73
C ASP A 13 -20.30 16.13 11.69
N ILE A 14 -19.72 16.86 12.64
CA ILE A 14 -18.26 17.00 12.77
C ILE A 14 -17.60 15.66 13.10
N TYR A 15 -18.22 14.87 13.98
CA TYR A 15 -17.75 13.51 14.28
C TYR A 15 -17.77 12.59 13.06
N PHE A 16 -18.83 12.66 12.25
CA PHE A 16 -18.93 11.88 11.02
C PHE A 16 -17.87 12.30 10.00
N ILE A 17 -17.68 13.60 9.78
CA ILE A 17 -16.67 14.15 8.87
C ILE A 17 -15.27 13.69 9.28
N TYR A 18 -14.92 13.79 10.56
CA TYR A 18 -13.63 13.31 11.08
C TYR A 18 -13.42 11.83 10.79
N LYS A 19 -14.44 10.99 11.07
CA LYS A 19 -14.37 9.55 10.82
C LYS A 19 -14.16 9.21 9.35
N VAL A 20 -14.85 9.91 8.44
CA VAL A 20 -14.69 9.69 7.00
C VAL A 20 -13.33 10.17 6.53
N PHE A 21 -12.87 11.34 7.00
CA PHE A 21 -11.61 11.92 6.57
C PHE A 21 -10.40 11.10 7.03
N ASP A 22 -10.28 10.82 8.32
CA ASP A 22 -9.15 10.05 8.86
C ASP A 22 -9.29 8.54 8.69
N GLY A 23 -10.53 8.04 8.65
CA GLY A 23 -10.80 6.62 8.51
C GLY A 23 -10.72 6.09 7.08
N VAL A 24 -10.95 6.94 6.08
CA VAL A 24 -11.07 6.53 4.67
C VAL A 24 -10.25 7.43 3.74
N TYR A 25 -10.51 8.74 3.73
CA TYR A 25 -9.91 9.63 2.74
C TYR A 25 -8.38 9.69 2.86
N HIS A 26 -7.87 9.91 4.07
CA HIS A 26 -6.44 10.09 4.28
C HIS A 26 -5.61 8.82 3.96
N PRO A 27 -5.97 7.61 4.43
CA PRO A 27 -5.32 6.37 3.99
C PRO A 27 -5.37 6.16 2.46
N VAL A 28 -6.53 6.40 1.84
CA VAL A 28 -6.69 6.21 0.38
C VAL A 28 -5.79 7.16 -0.39
N MET A 29 -5.73 8.44 -0.02
CA MET A 29 -4.89 9.43 -0.69
C MET A 29 -3.40 9.09 -0.59
N VAL A 30 -2.94 8.59 0.56
CA VAL A 30 -1.56 8.11 0.74
C VAL A 30 -1.29 6.93 -0.18
N THR A 31 -2.18 5.93 -0.19
CA THR A 31 -2.04 4.74 -1.05
C THR A 31 -2.03 5.10 -2.54
N VAL A 32 -2.93 5.98 -2.99
CA VAL A 32 -3.01 6.42 -4.39
C VAL A 32 -1.74 7.15 -4.83
N LYS A 33 -1.17 8.03 -3.99
CA LYS A 33 0.09 8.72 -4.30
C LYS A 33 1.24 7.74 -4.50
N TRP A 34 1.38 6.77 -3.60
CA TRP A 34 2.40 5.71 -3.74
C TRP A 34 2.18 4.84 -4.96
N LEU A 35 0.94 4.42 -5.21
CA LEU A 35 0.60 3.56 -6.34
C LEU A 35 0.89 4.28 -7.68
N ALA A 36 0.55 5.56 -7.78
CA ALA A 36 0.88 6.37 -8.96
C ALA A 36 2.40 6.42 -9.21
N GLY A 37 3.21 6.59 -8.14
CA GLY A 37 4.66 6.55 -8.24
C GLY A 37 5.19 5.18 -8.71
N ILE A 38 4.70 4.09 -8.13
CA ILE A 38 5.09 2.72 -8.52
C ILE A 38 4.74 2.46 -9.99
N LEU A 39 3.52 2.81 -10.41
CA LEU A 39 3.09 2.66 -11.79
C LEU A 39 3.95 3.49 -12.74
N GLY A 40 4.30 4.73 -12.36
CA GLY A 40 5.20 5.58 -13.13
C GLY A 40 6.58 4.97 -13.34
N VAL A 41 7.14 4.30 -12.33
CA VAL A 41 8.42 3.56 -12.46
C VAL A 41 8.26 2.31 -13.33
N LEU A 42 7.16 1.58 -13.16
CA LEU A 42 6.90 0.36 -13.92
C LEU A 42 6.68 0.59 -15.42
N LEU A 43 6.39 1.82 -15.86
CA LEU A 43 6.36 2.18 -17.27
C LEU A 43 7.70 1.92 -17.99
N PHE A 44 8.82 1.94 -17.27
CA PHE A 44 10.15 1.67 -17.82
C PHE A 44 10.53 0.18 -17.79
N VAL A 45 9.67 -0.67 -17.21
CA VAL A 45 9.91 -2.11 -17.07
C VAL A 45 9.27 -2.86 -18.26
N PRO A 46 9.90 -3.94 -18.77
CA PRO A 46 9.32 -4.75 -19.83
C PRO A 46 7.87 -5.18 -19.55
N THR A 47 7.01 -5.06 -20.55
CA THR A 47 5.55 -5.28 -20.44
C THR A 47 5.18 -6.65 -19.86
N HIS A 48 5.96 -7.70 -20.13
CA HIS A 48 5.69 -9.03 -19.59
C HIS A 48 5.94 -9.12 -18.08
N ILE A 49 6.95 -8.43 -17.56
CA ILE A 49 7.23 -8.33 -16.12
C ILE A 49 6.13 -7.51 -15.46
N PHE A 50 5.75 -6.38 -16.06
CA PHE A 50 4.66 -5.54 -15.56
C PHE A 50 3.33 -6.31 -15.44
N LYS A 51 2.94 -7.06 -16.49
CA LYS A 51 1.72 -7.88 -16.47
C LYS A 51 1.75 -8.91 -15.35
N LYS A 52 2.87 -9.60 -15.14
CA LYS A 52 3.00 -10.57 -14.05
C LYS A 52 2.95 -9.89 -12.67
N TRP A 53 3.62 -8.76 -12.51
CA TRP A 53 3.55 -7.98 -11.28
C TRP A 53 2.11 -7.55 -10.96
N LEU A 54 1.39 -7.06 -11.96
CA LEU A 54 0.01 -6.58 -11.81
C LEU A 54 -0.96 -7.71 -11.44
N LEU A 55 -0.75 -8.91 -11.96
CA LEU A 55 -1.64 -10.06 -11.71
C LEU A 55 -1.33 -10.78 -10.39
N TYR A 56 -0.05 -10.89 -10.02
CA TYR A 56 0.35 -11.76 -8.90
C TYR A 56 0.85 -10.99 -7.67
N VAL A 57 1.51 -9.84 -7.86
CA VAL A 57 2.14 -9.13 -6.74
C VAL A 57 1.21 -8.07 -6.18
N ALA A 58 0.71 -7.17 -7.04
CA ALA A 58 -0.09 -6.04 -6.61
C ALA A 58 -1.36 -6.45 -5.83
N PRO A 59 -2.19 -7.41 -6.29
CA PRO A 59 -3.45 -7.74 -5.61
C PRO A 59 -3.23 -8.32 -4.21
N ILE A 60 -2.22 -9.17 -4.04
CA ILE A 60 -1.90 -9.82 -2.77
C ILE A 60 -1.52 -8.78 -1.72
N ILE A 61 -0.62 -7.86 -2.06
CA ILE A 61 -0.13 -6.86 -1.12
C ILE A 61 -1.19 -5.79 -0.83
N LEU A 62 -2.00 -5.41 -1.83
CA LEU A 62 -3.11 -4.47 -1.62
C LEU A 62 -4.18 -5.06 -0.71
N LEU A 63 -4.54 -6.34 -0.87
CA LEU A 63 -5.47 -7.03 0.03
C LEU A 63 -4.90 -7.13 1.45
N LEU A 64 -3.64 -7.53 1.60
CA LEU A 64 -2.99 -7.59 2.90
C LEU A 64 -3.02 -6.22 3.61
N THR A 65 -2.67 -5.16 2.88
CA THR A 65 -2.69 -3.79 3.40
C THR A 65 -4.09 -3.38 3.82
N HIS A 66 -5.11 -3.75 3.04
CA HIS A 66 -6.51 -3.48 3.38
C HIS A 66 -6.92 -4.12 4.73
N TYR A 67 -6.63 -5.41 4.91
CA TYR A 67 -6.94 -6.11 6.16
C TYR A 67 -6.22 -5.45 7.36
N LEU A 68 -4.94 -5.16 7.21
CA LEU A 68 -4.15 -4.52 8.27
C LEU A 68 -4.64 -3.12 8.63
N VAL A 69 -5.12 -2.33 7.66
CA VAL A 69 -5.66 -0.99 7.90
C VAL A 69 -7.04 -1.04 8.56
N GLN A 70 -7.87 -2.02 8.22
CA GLN A 70 -9.21 -2.18 8.80
C GLN A 70 -9.17 -2.43 10.31
N ASP A 71 -8.19 -3.20 10.77
CA ASP A 71 -8.02 -3.58 12.18
C ASP A 71 -7.58 -2.42 13.08
N ILE A 72 -7.00 -1.35 12.51
CA ILE A 72 -6.61 -0.17 13.26
C ILE A 72 -7.85 0.67 13.58
N SER A 73 -8.00 1.12 14.83
CA SER A 73 -9.08 2.04 15.22
C SER A 73 -8.84 3.44 14.66
N VAL A 74 -9.89 4.08 14.14
CA VAL A 74 -9.87 5.49 13.73
C VAL A 74 -9.64 6.42 14.92
N TYR A 75 -9.91 5.93 16.14
CA TYR A 75 -9.92 6.73 17.36
C TYR A 75 -8.66 6.54 18.23
N SER A 76 -7.80 5.57 17.91
CA SER A 76 -6.59 5.30 18.71
C SER A 76 -5.35 5.94 18.10
N GLY A 77 -5.30 7.27 18.11
CA GLY A 77 -4.06 8.02 17.84
C GLY A 77 -3.22 8.14 19.11
N ASN A 78 -2.66 7.03 19.60
CA ASN A 78 -1.68 7.07 20.70
C ASN A 78 -0.26 7.00 20.11
N LEU A 79 0.73 7.56 20.82
CA LEU A 79 2.18 7.47 20.47
C LEU A 79 2.66 6.03 20.19
N LEU A 80 1.96 5.02 20.71
CA LEU A 80 2.29 3.60 20.58
C LEU A 80 1.48 2.85 19.50
N ASN A 81 0.38 3.42 18.98
CA ASN A 81 -0.44 2.78 17.94
C ASN A 81 -0.44 3.62 16.66
N PRO A 82 -0.05 3.04 15.51
CA PRO A 82 -0.01 3.76 14.24
C PRO A 82 -1.43 4.16 13.79
N THR A 83 -1.55 5.32 13.15
CA THR A 83 -2.80 5.73 12.49
C THR A 83 -3.08 4.85 11.27
N ARG A 84 -4.35 4.76 10.84
CA ARG A 84 -4.74 4.06 9.59
C ARG A 84 -3.95 4.54 8.38
N ALA A 85 -3.71 5.85 8.28
CA ALA A 85 -2.90 6.43 7.22
C ALA A 85 -1.44 5.95 7.28
N LYS A 86 -0.85 5.89 8.47
CA LYS A 86 0.52 5.37 8.63
C LYS A 86 0.60 3.88 8.32
N MET A 87 -0.41 3.10 8.68
CA MET A 87 -0.47 1.68 8.36
C MET A 87 -0.61 1.45 6.85
N ALA A 88 -1.43 2.26 6.18
CA ALA A 88 -1.54 2.26 4.73
C ALA A 88 -0.21 2.64 4.06
N GLU A 89 0.49 3.66 4.58
CA GLU A 89 1.83 4.04 4.12
C GLU A 89 2.84 2.90 4.27
N ASN A 90 2.85 2.23 5.42
CA ASN A 90 3.69 1.07 5.68
C ASN A 90 3.42 -0.08 4.70
N GLY A 91 2.14 -0.36 4.41
CA GLY A 91 1.76 -1.34 3.39
C GLY A 91 2.28 -0.98 2.00
N MET A 92 2.26 0.32 1.65
CA MET A 92 2.84 0.79 0.39
C MET A 92 4.37 0.69 0.35
N TYR A 93 5.08 0.94 1.46
CA TYR A 93 6.52 0.69 1.53
C TYR A 93 6.85 -0.79 1.27
N VAL A 94 6.08 -1.71 1.86
CA VAL A 94 6.21 -3.14 1.60
C VAL A 94 5.98 -3.44 0.12
N LEU A 95 4.94 -2.86 -0.49
CA LEU A 95 4.69 -3.02 -1.92
C LEU A 95 5.87 -2.53 -2.77
N VAL A 96 6.47 -1.38 -2.45
CA VAL A 96 7.63 -0.84 -3.16
C VAL A 96 8.81 -1.82 -3.09
N ILE A 97 9.15 -2.29 -1.88
CA ILE A 97 10.28 -3.22 -1.68
C ILE A 97 10.05 -4.52 -2.46
N VAL A 98 8.87 -5.12 -2.34
CA VAL A 98 8.51 -6.35 -3.06
C VAL A 98 8.55 -6.12 -4.58
N THR A 99 8.09 -4.96 -5.05
CA THR A 99 8.14 -4.59 -6.47
C THR A 99 9.58 -4.53 -6.98
N ILE A 100 10.48 -3.88 -6.24
CA ILE A 100 11.91 -3.80 -6.61
C ILE A 100 12.52 -5.20 -6.70
N ILE A 101 12.32 -6.04 -5.68
CA ILE A 101 12.83 -7.41 -5.65
C ILE A 101 12.27 -8.23 -6.82
N PHE A 102 10.96 -8.13 -7.08
CA PHE A 102 10.29 -8.84 -8.16
C PHE A 102 10.85 -8.45 -9.54
N VAL A 103 10.98 -7.15 -9.80
CA VAL A 103 11.48 -6.63 -11.08
C VAL A 103 12.93 -7.04 -11.29
N ILE A 104 13.81 -6.80 -10.32
CA ILE A 104 15.23 -7.17 -10.41
C ILE A 104 15.38 -8.68 -10.58
N GLY A 105 14.66 -9.47 -9.79
CA GLY A 105 14.68 -10.92 -9.86
C GLY A 105 14.29 -11.43 -11.25
N HIS A 106 13.23 -10.88 -11.84
CA HIS A 106 12.81 -11.22 -13.19
C HIS A 106 13.82 -10.79 -14.26
N MET A 107 14.40 -9.59 -14.14
CA MET A 107 15.42 -9.13 -15.09
C MET A 107 16.67 -10.02 -15.07
N VAL A 108 17.14 -10.41 -13.88
CA VAL A 108 18.29 -11.32 -13.73
C VAL A 108 17.96 -12.71 -14.28
N TYR A 109 16.75 -13.21 -14.02
CA TYR A 109 16.28 -14.49 -14.54
C TYR A 109 16.23 -14.50 -16.07
N ASP A 110 15.61 -13.49 -16.67
CA ASP A 110 15.49 -13.36 -18.13
C ASP A 110 16.87 -13.22 -18.78
N TYR A 111 17.78 -12.44 -18.17
CA TYR A 111 19.16 -12.31 -18.63
C TYR A 111 19.89 -13.66 -18.63
N ARG A 112 19.81 -14.43 -17.53
CA ARG A 112 20.45 -15.75 -17.45
C ARG A 112 19.87 -16.72 -18.47
N LYS A 113 18.55 -16.77 -18.60
CA LYS A 113 17.86 -17.63 -19.57
C LYS A 113 18.31 -17.33 -21.01
N ASN A 114 18.34 -16.05 -21.38
CA ASN A 114 18.74 -15.61 -22.72
C ASN A 114 20.21 -15.91 -23.02
N LYS A 115 21.09 -15.87 -22.01
CA LYS A 115 22.51 -16.24 -22.17
C LYS A 115 22.68 -17.73 -22.46
N THR A 116 21.99 -18.59 -21.71
CA THR A 116 22.05 -20.05 -21.91
C THR A 116 21.50 -20.47 -23.28
N SER A 117 20.44 -19.83 -23.77
CA SER A 117 19.88 -20.11 -25.10
C SER A 117 20.76 -19.65 -26.27
N ARG A 118 21.78 -18.81 -26.04
CA ARG A 118 22.74 -18.37 -27.09
C ARG A 118 24.03 -19.18 -27.12
N SER A 119 24.29 -19.98 -26.08
CA SER A 119 25.49 -20.82 -25.97
C SER A 119 25.27 -22.27 -26.42
N VAL A 120 24.07 -22.59 -26.89
CA VAL A 120 23.67 -23.88 -27.50
C VAL A 120 23.36 -23.63 -28.97
#